data_AF-A0A538NGI5-F1
#
_entry.id   AF-A0A538NGI5-F1
#
_cell.length_a   1.000
_cell.length_b   1.000
_cell.length_c   1.000
_cell.angle_alpha   90.00
_cell.angle_beta   90.00
_cell.angle_gamma   90.00
#
_symmetry.space_group_name_H-M   'P 1'
#
loop_
_entity.id
_entity.type
_entity.pdbx_description
1 polymer ?
#
loop_
_entity_poly.entity_id
_entity_poly.type
_entity_poly.pdbx_seq_one_letter_code
_entity_poly.pdbx_strand_id
1 'polypeptide(L)'
;MKKIFALLLVIALSIFSSCQKQQTDAERQAEIDRQVQQRLDAEHQAQEKEQLAQRENELNAREKALAEKQNALAESSQGESRPTRTERTTRTDEHRPTATASYDTFYTQLDRYGDWRETSDYGYVWQPRQAQSRTWRPYTDGHWVYTDVGWTWVSQEPFGWATYHYGRWTRLRNIGWVWVPGDEWAPAWVSWRKSNDYVGWAPLPPEARFDRGTGIHNWSDSYYDVGPDQYCFVETKQFG
;
A
#
# COMPACT_ATOMS: atom_id res chain seq x y z
N MET A 1 -4.28 59.79 -60.17
CA MET A 1 -3.36 59.74 -59.00
C MET A 1 -4.06 60.04 -57.68
N LYS A 2 -4.37 61.30 -57.29
CA LYS A 2 -4.87 61.65 -55.92
C LYS A 2 -5.93 60.71 -55.30
N LYS A 3 -6.96 60.28 -56.06
CA LYS A 3 -8.01 59.36 -55.56
C LYS A 3 -7.49 57.97 -55.13
N ILE A 4 -6.43 57.45 -55.75
CA ILE A 4 -5.86 56.13 -55.42
C ILE A 4 -5.10 56.20 -54.10
N PHE A 5 -4.32 57.27 -53.89
CA PHE A 5 -3.61 57.51 -52.63
C PHE A 5 -4.57 57.62 -51.44
N ALA A 6 -5.71 58.32 -51.61
CA ALA A 6 -6.73 58.43 -50.56
C ALA A 6 -7.33 57.05 -50.19
N LEU A 7 -7.62 56.20 -51.18
CA LEU A 7 -8.17 54.86 -50.95
C LEU A 7 -7.18 53.97 -50.18
N LEU A 8 -5.90 53.96 -50.58
CA LEU A 8 -4.85 53.20 -49.91
C LEU A 8 -4.63 53.68 -48.45
N LEU A 9 -4.70 54.99 -48.20
CA LEU A 9 -4.58 55.56 -46.86
C LEU A 9 -5.72 55.10 -45.93
N VAL A 10 -6.96 55.09 -46.43
CA VAL A 10 -8.15 54.64 -45.66
C VAL A 10 -8.09 53.14 -45.36
N ILE A 11 -7.59 52.33 -46.29
CA ILE A 11 -7.37 50.90 -46.08
C ILE A 11 -6.28 50.68 -45.01
N ALA A 12 -5.15 51.40 -45.08
CA ALA A 12 -4.08 51.29 -44.08
C ALA A 12 -4.56 51.69 -42.67
N LEU A 13 -5.30 52.79 -42.53
CA LEU A 13 -5.83 53.27 -41.25
C LEU A 13 -6.84 52.29 -40.63
N SER A 14 -7.74 51.70 -41.43
CA SER A 14 -8.74 50.75 -40.93
C SER A 14 -8.11 49.39 -40.55
N ILE A 15 -7.11 48.91 -41.28
CA ILE A 15 -6.31 47.74 -40.87
C ILE A 15 -5.58 48.03 -39.55
N PHE A 16 -4.92 49.19 -39.42
CA PHE A 16 -4.19 49.55 -38.20
C PHE A 16 -5.10 49.60 -36.96
N SER A 17 -6.28 50.23 -37.07
CA SER A 17 -7.28 50.23 -36.00
C SER A 17 -7.80 48.83 -35.66
N SER A 18 -7.93 47.94 -36.65
CA SER A 18 -8.35 46.55 -36.42
C SER A 18 -7.28 45.77 -35.63
N CYS A 19 -6.01 45.86 -36.02
CA CYS A 19 -4.91 45.22 -35.31
C CYS A 19 -4.75 45.74 -33.87
N GLN A 20 -4.80 47.06 -33.67
CA GLN A 20 -4.67 47.67 -32.35
C GLN A 20 -5.82 47.26 -31.40
N LYS A 21 -7.04 47.10 -31.93
CA LYS A 21 -8.18 46.57 -31.17
C LYS A 21 -8.01 45.08 -30.85
N GLN A 22 -7.63 44.27 -31.85
CA GLN A 22 -7.42 42.83 -31.66
C GLN A 22 -6.33 42.53 -30.62
N GLN A 23 -5.29 43.37 -30.54
CA GLN A 23 -4.28 43.28 -29.49
C GLN A 23 -4.84 43.58 -28.09
N THR A 24 -5.64 44.66 -27.94
CA THR A 24 -6.23 45.01 -26.62
C THR A 24 -7.29 44.02 -26.14
N ASP A 25 -8.05 43.40 -27.06
CA ASP A 25 -8.98 42.33 -26.70
C ASP A 25 -8.24 41.04 -26.28
N ALA A 26 -7.09 40.72 -26.90
CA ALA A 26 -6.24 39.59 -26.48
C ALA A 26 -5.55 39.82 -25.13
N GLU A 27 -5.04 41.03 -24.87
CA GLU A 27 -4.48 41.43 -23.57
C GLU A 27 -5.53 41.34 -22.45
N ARG A 28 -6.78 41.76 -22.73
CA ARG A 28 -7.91 41.60 -21.80
C ARG A 28 -8.24 40.13 -21.53
N GLN A 29 -8.24 39.27 -22.55
CA GLN A 29 -8.53 37.84 -22.37
C GLN A 29 -7.47 37.17 -21.49
N ALA A 30 -6.18 37.41 -21.77
CA ALA A 30 -5.09 36.84 -20.97
C ALA A 30 -5.12 37.29 -19.50
N GLU A 31 -5.62 38.48 -19.21
CA GLU A 31 -5.83 38.96 -17.84
C GLU A 31 -7.05 38.33 -17.17
N ILE A 32 -8.15 38.09 -17.91
CA ILE A 32 -9.30 37.32 -17.40
C ILE A 32 -8.88 35.89 -17.06
N ASP A 33 -8.12 35.22 -17.94
CA ASP A 33 -7.67 33.84 -17.74
C ASP A 33 -6.77 33.72 -16.49
N ARG A 34 -5.89 34.69 -16.26
CA ARG A 34 -5.10 34.79 -15.01
C ARG A 34 -5.98 34.95 -13.77
N GLN A 35 -6.96 35.84 -13.82
CA GLN A 35 -7.86 36.09 -12.69
C GLN A 35 -8.81 34.93 -12.41
N VAL A 36 -9.13 34.11 -13.41
CA VAL A 36 -9.83 32.83 -13.23
C VAL A 36 -8.89 31.81 -12.57
N GLN A 37 -7.68 31.62 -13.09
CA GLN A 37 -6.72 30.67 -12.51
C GLN A 37 -6.39 31.02 -11.04
N GLN A 38 -6.12 32.29 -10.73
CA GLN A 38 -5.85 32.75 -9.37
C GLN A 38 -7.02 32.51 -8.40
N ARG A 39 -8.28 32.53 -8.87
CA ARG A 39 -9.44 32.16 -8.05
C ARG A 39 -9.49 30.66 -7.81
N LEU A 40 -9.31 29.85 -8.86
CA LEU A 40 -9.29 28.39 -8.75
C LEU A 40 -8.16 27.90 -7.81
N ASP A 41 -6.97 28.47 -7.92
CA ASP A 41 -5.84 28.19 -7.04
C ASP A 41 -6.14 28.57 -5.58
N ALA A 42 -6.78 29.73 -5.36
CA ALA A 42 -7.16 30.20 -4.03
C ALA A 42 -8.32 29.38 -3.42
N GLU A 43 -9.29 28.97 -4.22
CA GLU A 43 -10.39 28.10 -3.82
C GLU A 43 -9.88 26.70 -3.46
N HIS A 44 -8.96 26.12 -4.24
CA HIS A 44 -8.29 24.86 -3.90
C HIS A 44 -7.51 24.98 -2.58
N GLN A 45 -6.71 26.03 -2.41
CA GLN A 45 -5.97 26.27 -1.15
C GLN A 45 -6.89 26.52 0.05
N ALA A 46 -8.10 27.06 -0.16
CA ALA A 46 -9.09 27.22 0.90
C ALA A 46 -9.70 25.86 1.30
N GLN A 47 -10.08 25.04 0.31
CA GLN A 47 -10.59 23.68 0.54
C GLN A 47 -9.56 22.78 1.22
N GLU A 48 -8.30 22.83 0.79
CA GLU A 48 -7.19 22.07 1.39
C GLU A 48 -6.98 22.47 2.85
N LYS A 49 -6.98 23.78 3.17
CA LYS A 49 -6.89 24.26 4.56
C LYS A 49 -8.10 23.86 5.40
N GLU A 50 -9.30 23.84 4.83
CA GLU A 50 -10.50 23.36 5.54
C GLU A 50 -10.42 21.86 5.82
N GLN A 51 -10.01 21.04 4.83
CA GLN A 51 -9.80 19.60 5.02
C GLN A 51 -8.73 19.30 6.08
N LEU A 52 -7.62 20.05 6.10
CA LEU A 52 -6.59 19.94 7.12
C LEU A 52 -7.13 20.29 8.52
N ALA A 53 -7.90 21.37 8.65
CA ALA A 53 -8.52 21.75 9.93
C ALA A 53 -9.59 20.74 10.39
N GLN A 54 -10.40 20.21 9.47
CA GLN A 54 -11.34 19.12 9.77
C GLN A 54 -10.59 17.88 10.25
N ARG A 55 -9.47 17.51 9.59
CA ARG A 55 -8.65 16.35 9.95
C ARG A 55 -7.92 16.52 11.29
N GLU A 56 -7.43 17.71 11.61
CA GLU A 56 -6.85 18.03 12.91
C GLU A 56 -7.90 17.85 14.03
N ASN A 57 -9.13 18.34 13.81
CA ASN A 57 -10.24 18.13 14.74
C ASN A 57 -10.61 16.65 14.91
N GLU A 58 -10.61 15.84 13.83
CA GLU A 58 -10.80 14.38 13.94
C GLU A 58 -9.71 13.71 14.79
N LEU A 59 -8.44 14.09 14.61
CA LEU A 59 -7.31 13.53 15.34
C LEU A 59 -7.38 13.88 16.83
N ASN A 60 -7.63 15.15 17.15
CA ASN A 60 -7.81 15.63 18.52
C ASN A 60 -9.01 14.94 19.22
N ALA A 61 -10.11 14.71 18.50
CA ALA A 61 -11.26 13.96 19.01
C ALA A 61 -10.94 12.47 19.26
N ARG A 62 -10.15 11.83 18.40
CA ARG A 62 -9.67 10.45 18.57
C ARG A 62 -8.70 10.31 19.74
N GLU A 63 -7.77 11.26 19.91
CA GLU A 63 -6.85 11.29 21.05
C GLU A 63 -7.61 11.40 22.38
N LYS A 64 -8.58 12.33 22.46
CA LYS A 64 -9.47 12.46 23.63
C LYS A 64 -10.23 11.17 23.94
N ALA A 65 -10.79 10.51 22.92
CA ALA A 65 -11.49 9.23 23.09
C ALA A 65 -10.57 8.06 23.47
N LEU A 66 -9.29 8.11 23.10
CA LEU A 66 -8.27 7.15 23.56
C LEU A 66 -7.89 7.39 25.03
N ALA A 67 -7.70 8.65 25.44
CA ALA A 67 -7.45 9.01 26.83
C ALA A 67 -8.62 8.63 27.76
N GLU A 68 -9.87 8.85 27.32
CA GLU A 68 -11.08 8.43 28.05
C GLU A 68 -11.15 6.90 28.19
N LYS A 69 -10.81 6.14 27.15
CA LYS A 69 -10.70 4.67 27.23
C LYS A 69 -9.57 4.21 28.15
N GLN A 70 -8.42 4.86 28.12
CA GLN A 70 -7.29 4.55 29.01
C GLN A 70 -7.64 4.79 30.48
N ASN A 71 -8.34 5.89 30.79
CA ASN A 71 -8.82 6.16 32.15
C ASN A 71 -9.85 5.11 32.60
N ALA A 72 -10.83 4.77 31.77
CA ALA A 72 -11.81 3.72 32.10
C ALA A 72 -11.17 2.34 32.30
N LEU A 73 -10.15 2.00 31.52
CA LEU A 73 -9.35 0.79 31.72
C LEU A 73 -8.56 0.83 33.05
N ALA A 74 -7.95 1.97 33.39
CA ALA A 74 -7.24 2.15 34.66
C ALA A 74 -8.17 2.06 35.88
N GLU A 75 -9.38 2.63 35.80
CA GLU A 75 -10.42 2.52 36.83
C GLU A 75 -10.90 1.07 37.01
N SER A 76 -11.13 0.33 35.91
CA SER A 76 -11.47 -1.10 35.98
C SER A 76 -10.34 -1.96 36.59
N SER A 77 -9.09 -1.48 36.55
CA SER A 77 -7.90 -2.21 37.01
C SER A 77 -7.63 -2.10 38.51
N GLN A 78 -8.39 -1.29 39.26
CA GLN A 78 -8.22 -1.14 40.73
C GLN A 78 -9.15 -2.02 41.58
N GLY A 79 -10.00 -2.86 40.97
CA GLY A 79 -10.97 -3.69 41.70
C GLY A 79 -10.45 -5.01 42.28
N GLU A 80 -9.39 -5.60 41.71
CA GLU A 80 -9.03 -7.01 41.94
C GLU A 80 -7.76 -7.16 42.81
N SER A 81 -7.84 -7.91 43.91
CA SER A 81 -6.74 -8.02 44.89
C SER A 81 -5.85 -9.27 44.72
N ARG A 82 -4.54 -9.04 44.69
CA ARG A 82 -3.42 -10.03 44.66
C ARG A 82 -3.26 -10.77 46.03
N PRO A 83 -2.26 -11.66 46.31
CA PRO A 83 -0.97 -11.96 45.64
C PRO A 83 -1.12 -13.07 44.56
N THR A 84 -0.09 -13.59 43.85
CA THR A 84 1.40 -13.52 43.94
C THR A 84 1.95 -13.42 42.47
N ARG A 85 3.15 -13.84 41.98
CA ARG A 85 4.47 -14.32 42.46
C ARG A 85 5.57 -13.69 41.56
N THR A 86 6.79 -13.61 42.08
CA THR A 86 8.14 -13.41 41.46
C THR A 86 8.29 -12.88 40.01
N GLU A 87 9.08 -11.82 39.86
CA GLU A 87 9.44 -11.16 38.60
C GLU A 87 10.65 -11.78 37.88
N ARG A 88 10.77 -11.50 36.57
CA ARG A 88 12.07 -11.21 35.93
C ARG A 88 11.88 -10.18 34.82
N THR A 89 12.67 -9.11 34.87
CA THR A 89 12.50 -7.93 34.03
C THR A 89 13.29 -7.99 32.73
N THR A 90 12.63 -7.69 31.61
CA THR A 90 13.23 -6.98 30.48
C THR A 90 12.37 -5.76 30.16
N ARG A 91 13.02 -4.63 29.84
CA ARG A 91 12.40 -3.33 29.54
C ARG A 91 12.52 -3.07 28.03
N THR A 92 11.80 -2.04 27.55
CA THR A 92 11.72 -1.56 26.15
C THR A 92 10.99 -2.54 25.20
N ASP A 93 10.20 -2.09 24.22
CA ASP A 93 10.10 -0.72 23.68
C ASP A 93 8.67 -0.21 23.36
N GLU A 94 8.59 1.04 22.92
CA GLU A 94 7.37 1.85 22.72
C GLU A 94 6.32 1.28 21.75
N HIS A 95 5.07 1.10 22.23
CA HIS A 95 3.92 0.81 21.37
C HIS A 95 3.34 2.11 20.76
N ARG A 96 3.95 2.58 19.67
CA ARG A 96 3.50 3.77 18.92
C ARG A 96 2.24 3.45 18.08
N PRO A 97 1.08 4.07 18.32
CA PRO A 97 -0.17 3.73 17.64
C PRO A 97 -0.27 4.37 16.25
N THR A 98 0.47 3.83 15.28
CA THR A 98 0.45 4.29 13.87
C THR A 98 0.35 3.13 12.89
N ALA A 99 -0.85 2.56 12.73
CA ALA A 99 -1.31 1.83 11.52
C ALA A 99 -2.73 1.19 11.63
N THR A 100 -3.44 1.32 12.77
CA THR A 100 -4.63 0.51 13.12
C THR A 100 -5.61 0.31 11.98
N ALA A 101 -6.08 1.38 11.33
CA ALA A 101 -7.11 1.31 10.27
C ALA A 101 -6.75 0.42 9.05
N SER A 102 -5.47 0.15 8.79
CA SER A 102 -5.05 -0.79 7.74
C SER A 102 -5.12 -2.23 8.25
N TYR A 103 -4.44 -2.53 9.36
CA TYR A 103 -4.42 -3.88 9.93
C TYR A 103 -5.81 -4.32 10.45
N ASP A 104 -6.64 -3.40 10.97
CA ASP A 104 -8.05 -3.63 11.32
C ASP A 104 -8.86 -4.19 10.14
N THR A 105 -8.54 -3.77 8.91
CA THR A 105 -9.17 -4.29 7.69
C THR A 105 -8.74 -5.73 7.42
N PHE A 106 -7.46 -6.07 7.61
CA PHE A 106 -7.00 -7.46 7.52
C PHE A 106 -7.63 -8.33 8.61
N TYR A 107 -7.59 -7.90 9.87
CA TYR A 107 -8.17 -8.63 11.01
C TYR A 107 -9.65 -8.96 10.74
N THR A 108 -10.45 -7.94 10.42
CA THR A 108 -11.91 -8.09 10.20
C THR A 108 -12.26 -8.94 8.99
N GLN A 109 -11.53 -8.80 7.87
CA GLN A 109 -11.87 -9.49 6.62
C GLN A 109 -11.33 -10.93 6.54
N LEU A 110 -10.23 -11.24 7.24
CA LEU A 110 -9.56 -12.55 7.19
C LEU A 110 -10.03 -13.52 8.28
N ASP A 111 -10.55 -13.03 9.41
CA ASP A 111 -11.10 -13.84 10.51
C ASP A 111 -12.09 -14.91 10.03
N ARG A 112 -13.00 -14.55 9.11
CA ARG A 112 -13.98 -15.49 8.54
C ARG A 112 -13.38 -16.64 7.72
N TYR A 113 -12.10 -16.60 7.35
CA TYR A 113 -11.43 -17.61 6.51
C TYR A 113 -10.33 -18.41 7.24
N GLY A 114 -9.87 -17.95 8.42
CA GLY A 114 -8.69 -18.50 9.09
C GLY A 114 -8.49 -17.96 10.49
N ASP A 115 -7.71 -18.68 11.30
CA ASP A 115 -7.47 -18.35 12.71
C ASP A 115 -6.33 -17.34 12.83
N TRP A 116 -6.52 -16.29 13.64
CA TRP A 116 -5.43 -15.45 14.11
C TRP A 116 -4.74 -16.08 15.33
N ARG A 117 -3.40 -16.00 15.40
CA ARG A 117 -2.57 -16.67 16.41
C ARG A 117 -1.38 -15.81 16.80
N GLU A 118 -1.07 -15.74 18.09
CA GLU A 118 0.18 -15.15 18.57
C GLU A 118 1.32 -16.18 18.53
N THR A 119 2.51 -15.73 18.15
CA THR A 119 3.74 -16.54 18.03
C THR A 119 4.93 -15.77 18.60
N SER A 120 5.89 -16.49 19.20
CA SER A 120 7.12 -15.90 19.75
C SER A 120 7.98 -15.19 18.71
N ASP A 121 7.93 -15.67 17.47
CA ASP A 121 8.92 -15.34 16.44
C ASP A 121 8.41 -14.20 15.53
N TYR A 122 7.09 -14.10 15.34
CA TYR A 122 6.44 -13.19 14.39
C TYR A 122 5.27 -12.38 14.98
N GLY A 123 4.99 -12.51 16.27
CA GLY A 123 3.84 -11.86 16.89
C GLY A 123 2.51 -12.42 16.36
N TYR A 124 1.58 -11.54 16.02
CA TYR A 124 0.21 -11.90 15.65
C TYR A 124 0.10 -12.21 14.15
N VAL A 125 0.01 -13.51 13.84
CA VAL A 125 -0.01 -14.06 12.47
C VAL A 125 -1.37 -14.69 12.16
N TRP A 126 -1.65 -14.87 10.87
CA TRP A 126 -2.90 -15.49 10.40
C TRP A 126 -2.66 -16.86 9.78
N GLN A 127 -3.58 -17.80 9.97
CA GLN A 127 -3.54 -19.12 9.35
C GLN A 127 -4.87 -19.44 8.63
N PRO A 128 -4.90 -19.58 7.29
CA PRO A 128 -6.12 -20.00 6.59
C PRO A 128 -6.53 -21.39 7.04
N ARG A 129 -7.83 -21.68 7.11
CA ARG A 129 -8.32 -23.01 7.50
C ARG A 129 -7.84 -24.13 6.57
N GLN A 130 -7.47 -23.79 5.33
CA GLN A 130 -6.83 -24.67 4.35
C GLN A 130 -5.42 -25.12 4.78
N ALA A 131 -4.63 -24.28 5.47
CA ALA A 131 -3.26 -24.60 5.91
C ALA A 131 -3.18 -25.66 7.01
N GLN A 132 -4.31 -26.06 7.59
CA GLN A 132 -4.39 -27.26 8.44
C GLN A 132 -4.11 -28.54 7.64
N SER A 133 -4.28 -28.52 6.31
CA SER A 133 -3.81 -29.60 5.43
C SER A 133 -2.31 -29.48 5.16
N ARG A 134 -1.58 -30.57 5.38
CA ARG A 134 -0.15 -30.69 5.04
C ARG A 134 0.16 -30.56 3.54
N THR A 135 -0.87 -30.66 2.68
CA THR A 135 -0.74 -30.47 1.22
C THR A 135 -1.05 -29.05 0.75
N TRP A 136 -1.71 -28.22 1.56
CA TRP A 136 -1.98 -26.82 1.18
C TRP A 136 -0.72 -25.97 1.32
N ARG A 137 -0.56 -25.03 0.39
CA ARG A 137 0.61 -24.16 0.27
C ARG A 137 0.15 -22.79 -0.26
N PRO A 138 0.80 -21.70 0.12
CA PRO A 138 0.64 -20.42 -0.57
C PRO A 138 1.16 -20.51 -2.02
N TYR A 139 0.58 -19.71 -2.91
CA TYR A 139 0.92 -19.64 -4.34
C TYR A 139 0.73 -20.97 -5.11
N THR A 140 -0.32 -21.75 -4.81
CA THR A 140 -0.73 -22.92 -5.62
C THR A 140 -2.15 -22.86 -6.18
N ASP A 141 -3.05 -22.05 -5.64
CA ASP A 141 -4.41 -21.87 -6.17
C ASP A 141 -4.57 -20.46 -6.77
N GLY A 142 -4.30 -20.38 -8.07
CA GLY A 142 -4.12 -19.14 -8.81
C GLY A 142 -3.24 -19.30 -10.05
N HIS A 143 -2.87 -18.18 -10.66
CA HIS A 143 -2.02 -18.09 -11.86
C HIS A 143 -1.18 -16.80 -11.85
N TRP A 144 -0.22 -16.71 -12.77
CA TRP A 144 0.68 -15.56 -12.88
C TRP A 144 0.30 -14.68 -14.06
N VAL A 145 -0.02 -13.42 -13.80
CA VAL A 145 -0.37 -12.44 -14.86
C VAL A 145 0.76 -11.42 -14.99
N TYR A 146 1.20 -11.17 -16.23
CA TYR A 146 2.14 -10.08 -16.48
C TYR A 146 1.39 -8.74 -16.55
N THR A 147 1.78 -7.82 -15.68
CA THR A 147 1.17 -6.50 -15.45
C THR A 147 2.20 -5.39 -15.66
N ASP A 148 1.75 -4.13 -15.61
CA ASP A 148 2.62 -2.94 -15.62
C ASP A 148 3.62 -2.93 -14.45
N VAL A 149 3.23 -3.51 -13.32
CA VAL A 149 4.07 -3.74 -12.12
C VAL A 149 4.79 -5.11 -12.10
N GLY A 150 4.80 -5.83 -13.23
CA GLY A 150 5.55 -7.09 -13.41
C GLY A 150 4.69 -8.36 -13.26
N TRP A 151 5.31 -9.48 -12.88
CA TRP A 151 4.60 -10.75 -12.66
C TRP A 151 3.82 -10.73 -11.34
N THR A 152 2.50 -10.57 -11.45
CA THR A 152 1.56 -10.49 -10.33
C THR A 152 0.86 -11.84 -10.13
N TRP A 153 0.76 -12.30 -8.89
CA TRP A 153 -0.01 -13.51 -8.57
C TRP A 153 -1.49 -13.19 -8.47
N VAL A 154 -2.32 -13.91 -9.23
CA VAL A 154 -3.78 -13.81 -9.19
C VAL A 154 -4.34 -15.09 -8.58
N SER A 155 -4.69 -15.03 -7.30
CA SER A 155 -5.23 -16.17 -6.56
C SER A 155 -6.74 -16.33 -6.72
N GLN A 156 -7.21 -17.58 -6.70
CA GLN A 156 -8.63 -17.93 -6.61
C GLN A 156 -9.14 -17.95 -5.15
N GLU A 157 -8.26 -17.79 -4.17
CA GLU A 157 -8.59 -17.89 -2.74
C GLU A 157 -9.17 -16.57 -2.21
N PRO A 158 -10.25 -16.60 -1.40
CA PRO A 158 -11.01 -15.39 -1.02
C PRO A 158 -10.26 -14.44 -0.07
N PHE A 159 -9.10 -14.86 0.44
CA PHE A 159 -8.17 -14.06 1.25
C PHE A 159 -6.98 -13.51 0.45
N GLY A 160 -6.79 -13.96 -0.81
CA GLY A 160 -5.58 -13.71 -1.58
C GLY A 160 -5.27 -12.24 -1.86
N TRP A 161 -6.31 -11.40 -1.97
CA TRP A 161 -6.21 -9.95 -2.17
C TRP A 161 -5.34 -9.25 -1.11
N ALA A 162 -5.33 -9.78 0.13
CA ALA A 162 -4.44 -9.32 1.19
C ALA A 162 -3.17 -10.17 1.20
N THR A 163 -3.32 -11.50 1.31
CA THR A 163 -2.22 -12.34 1.80
C THR A 163 -1.09 -12.58 0.81
N TYR A 164 -1.31 -12.35 -0.49
CA TYR A 164 -0.26 -12.48 -1.50
C TYR A 164 0.47 -11.17 -1.81
N HIS A 165 -0.05 -10.04 -1.30
CA HIS A 165 0.42 -8.71 -1.65
C HIS A 165 0.90 -7.88 -0.46
N TYR A 166 0.22 -7.96 0.69
CA TYR A 166 0.42 -7.11 1.88
C TYR A 166 1.03 -7.88 3.06
N GLY A 167 2.11 -8.63 2.85
CA GLY A 167 2.74 -9.41 3.92
C GLY A 167 3.70 -10.47 3.42
N ARG A 168 3.92 -11.52 4.21
CA ARG A 168 4.86 -12.61 3.90
C ARG A 168 4.31 -13.94 4.39
N TRP A 169 4.65 -15.03 3.70
CA TRP A 169 4.31 -16.39 4.15
C TRP A 169 5.54 -17.06 4.75
N THR A 170 5.39 -17.66 5.93
CA THR A 170 6.43 -18.45 6.60
C THR A 170 5.85 -19.78 7.09
N ARG A 171 6.71 -20.76 7.38
CA ARG A 171 6.30 -22.13 7.68
C ARG A 171 6.87 -22.61 9.01
N LEU A 172 6.05 -22.49 10.06
CA LEU A 172 6.44 -22.83 11.43
C LEU A 172 6.33 -24.34 11.66
N ARG A 173 7.38 -24.97 12.22
CA ARG A 173 7.54 -26.44 12.29
C ARG A 173 6.33 -27.17 12.90
N ASN A 174 5.65 -26.54 13.87
CA ASN A 174 4.54 -27.13 14.63
C ASN A 174 3.14 -26.61 14.24
N ILE A 175 3.05 -25.64 13.32
CA ILE A 175 1.78 -24.98 12.94
C ILE A 175 1.50 -25.14 11.44
N GLY A 176 2.53 -25.24 10.59
CA GLY A 176 2.39 -25.23 9.13
C GLY A 176 2.60 -23.83 8.57
N TRP A 177 1.96 -23.55 7.43
CA TRP A 177 2.02 -22.22 6.81
C TRP A 177 1.20 -21.20 7.61
N VAL A 178 1.79 -20.02 7.83
CA VAL A 178 1.15 -18.83 8.40
C VAL A 178 1.53 -17.59 7.58
N TRP A 179 0.65 -16.60 7.59
CA TRP A 179 0.87 -15.30 6.98
C TRP A 179 1.21 -14.27 8.07
N VAL A 180 2.31 -13.56 7.87
CA VAL A 180 2.72 -12.42 8.70
C VAL A 180 2.23 -11.14 7.99
N PRO A 181 1.36 -10.34 8.61
CA PRO A 181 0.84 -9.10 8.01
C PRO A 181 1.95 -8.09 7.69
N GLY A 182 1.69 -7.24 6.70
CA GLY A 182 2.46 -6.03 6.41
C GLY A 182 1.59 -4.97 5.71
N ASP A 183 2.14 -3.78 5.52
CA ASP A 183 1.46 -2.63 4.88
C ASP A 183 2.03 -2.30 3.49
N GLU A 184 3.25 -2.77 3.18
CA GLU A 184 3.87 -2.68 1.84
C GLU A 184 3.21 -3.65 0.84
N TRP A 185 2.73 -3.12 -0.28
CA TRP A 185 2.18 -3.88 -1.41
C TRP A 185 3.27 -4.35 -2.39
N ALA A 186 3.16 -5.57 -2.90
CA ALA A 186 3.92 -6.04 -4.06
C ALA A 186 3.08 -6.95 -4.98
N PRO A 187 3.48 -7.11 -6.26
CA PRO A 187 2.81 -8.04 -7.19
C PRO A 187 2.86 -9.50 -6.71
N ALA A 188 3.95 -9.88 -6.03
CA ALA A 188 4.09 -11.08 -5.20
C ALA A 188 5.37 -10.98 -4.35
N TRP A 189 5.43 -11.77 -3.28
CA TRP A 189 6.60 -11.92 -2.41
C TRP A 189 7.19 -13.33 -2.53
N VAL A 190 7.96 -13.57 -3.60
CA VAL A 190 8.53 -14.89 -3.95
C VAL A 190 9.99 -14.84 -4.40
N SER A 191 10.71 -15.93 -4.15
CA SER A 191 12.00 -16.25 -4.79
C SER A 191 11.74 -17.00 -6.09
N TRP A 192 12.41 -16.61 -7.18
CA TRP A 192 12.22 -17.19 -8.52
C TRP A 192 13.33 -18.16 -8.91
N ARG A 193 12.98 -19.31 -9.47
CA ARG A 193 13.90 -20.26 -10.10
C ARG A 193 13.42 -20.56 -11.52
N LYS A 194 14.35 -20.67 -12.47
CA LYS A 194 14.05 -20.91 -13.88
C LYS A 194 15.13 -21.77 -14.53
N SER A 195 14.70 -22.74 -15.33
CA SER A 195 15.53 -23.45 -16.31
C SER A 195 14.98 -23.19 -17.72
N ASN A 196 15.37 -23.99 -18.71
CA ASN A 196 14.71 -23.96 -20.02
C ASN A 196 13.28 -24.51 -19.91
N ASP A 197 13.13 -25.63 -19.21
CA ASP A 197 11.93 -26.47 -19.23
C ASP A 197 10.93 -26.16 -18.12
N TYR A 198 11.39 -25.55 -17.01
CA TYR A 198 10.56 -25.22 -15.84
C TYR A 198 10.74 -23.79 -15.34
N VAL A 199 9.65 -23.21 -14.85
CA VAL A 199 9.63 -22.02 -13.99
C VAL A 199 9.11 -22.45 -12.61
N GLY A 200 9.69 -21.90 -11.55
CA GLY A 200 9.24 -22.17 -10.18
C GLY A 200 9.42 -21.00 -9.24
N TRP A 201 8.65 -21.02 -8.15
CA TRP A 201 8.59 -19.98 -7.13
C TRP A 201 8.46 -20.60 -5.75
N ALA A 202 9.05 -19.95 -4.75
CA ALA A 202 8.81 -20.22 -3.33
C ALA A 202 8.47 -18.91 -2.61
N PRO A 203 7.65 -18.92 -1.55
CA PRO A 203 7.40 -17.71 -0.77
C PRO A 203 8.67 -17.17 -0.13
N LEU A 204 8.75 -15.85 0.02
CA LEU A 204 9.78 -15.20 0.83
C LEU A 204 9.28 -15.01 2.27
N PRO A 205 10.05 -15.45 3.30
CA PRO A 205 9.70 -15.22 4.70
C PRO A 205 9.97 -13.76 5.13
N PRO A 206 9.50 -13.32 6.32
CA PRO A 206 9.61 -11.93 6.80
C PRO A 206 11.02 -11.33 6.84
N GLU A 207 12.04 -12.15 7.02
CA GLU A 207 13.44 -11.73 7.09
C GLU A 207 14.03 -11.41 5.70
N ALA A 208 13.35 -11.86 4.62
CA ALA A 208 13.80 -11.69 3.25
C ALA A 208 13.73 -10.24 2.80
N ARG A 209 14.91 -9.62 2.67
CA ARG A 209 15.08 -8.24 2.21
C ARG A 209 15.72 -8.22 0.83
N PHE A 210 15.27 -7.31 -0.01
CA PHE A 210 15.90 -7.04 -1.30
C PHE A 210 17.26 -6.37 -1.10
N ASP A 211 18.35 -7.08 -1.41
CA ASP A 211 19.65 -6.45 -1.56
C ASP A 211 19.75 -5.71 -2.90
N ARG A 212 20.26 -4.48 -2.89
CA ARG A 212 20.35 -3.62 -4.08
C ARG A 212 21.55 -3.92 -4.98
N GLY A 213 22.57 -4.62 -4.46
CA GLY A 213 23.73 -5.04 -5.27
C GLY A 213 23.52 -6.39 -5.98
N THR A 214 22.74 -7.27 -5.36
CA THR A 214 22.68 -8.70 -5.70
C THR A 214 21.27 -9.21 -6.00
N GLY A 215 20.21 -8.59 -5.46
CA GLY A 215 18.83 -9.05 -5.59
C GLY A 215 18.50 -10.34 -4.83
N ILE A 216 17.28 -10.87 -5.00
CA ILE A 216 16.85 -12.18 -4.50
C ILE A 216 17.28 -13.28 -5.48
N HIS A 217 18.37 -13.99 -5.17
CA HIS A 217 18.95 -15.04 -6.01
C HIS A 217 19.31 -16.29 -5.17
N ASN A 218 19.99 -17.29 -5.74
CA ASN A 218 20.28 -18.59 -5.10
C ASN A 218 20.87 -18.53 -3.67
N TRP A 219 21.52 -17.41 -3.29
CA TRP A 219 21.99 -17.19 -1.92
C TRP A 219 20.85 -17.11 -0.88
N SER A 220 19.67 -16.60 -1.28
CA SER A 220 18.53 -16.39 -0.39
C SER A 220 17.99 -17.69 0.18
N ASP A 221 18.01 -18.78 -0.61
CA ASP A 221 17.49 -20.09 -0.16
C ASP A 221 18.30 -20.63 1.02
N SER A 222 19.63 -20.50 0.95
CA SER A 222 20.52 -20.93 2.03
C SER A 222 20.58 -19.97 3.21
N TYR A 223 20.21 -18.70 3.02
CA TYR A 223 20.23 -17.68 4.08
C TYR A 223 18.91 -17.63 4.86
N TYR A 224 17.79 -17.96 4.21
CA TYR A 224 16.43 -17.90 4.78
C TYR A 224 15.73 -19.28 4.89
N ASP A 225 16.49 -20.38 4.78
CA ASP A 225 16.02 -21.78 4.86
C ASP A 225 14.85 -22.10 3.89
N VAL A 226 14.84 -21.48 2.70
CA VAL A 226 13.83 -21.70 1.65
C VAL A 226 14.15 -22.99 0.90
N GLY A 227 13.92 -24.11 1.58
CA GLY A 227 14.23 -25.44 1.09
C GLY A 227 13.50 -25.82 -0.21
N PRO A 228 13.98 -26.83 -0.96
CA PRO A 228 13.33 -27.30 -2.19
C PRO A 228 11.87 -27.72 -2.00
N ASP A 229 11.49 -28.14 -0.79
CA ASP A 229 10.10 -28.49 -0.46
C ASP A 229 9.19 -27.25 -0.29
N GLN A 230 9.72 -26.03 -0.31
CA GLN A 230 8.96 -24.77 -0.35
C GLN A 230 8.69 -24.27 -1.78
N TYR A 231 9.40 -24.78 -2.78
CA TYR A 231 9.17 -24.42 -4.19
C TYR A 231 7.97 -25.14 -4.81
N CYS A 232 7.26 -24.41 -5.67
CA CYS A 232 6.31 -24.91 -6.66
C CYS A 232 6.96 -24.78 -8.05
N PHE A 233 6.69 -25.71 -8.97
CA PHE A 233 7.24 -25.70 -10.33
C PHE A 233 6.16 -26.04 -11.36
N VAL A 234 6.19 -25.37 -12.51
CA VAL A 234 5.39 -25.66 -13.71
C VAL A 234 6.29 -25.69 -14.94
N GLU A 235 5.90 -26.39 -16.00
CA GLU A 235 6.63 -26.36 -17.26
C GLU A 235 6.61 -24.94 -17.86
N THR A 236 7.69 -24.47 -18.47
CA THR A 236 7.80 -23.08 -18.97
C THR A 236 6.69 -22.68 -19.94
N LYS A 237 6.09 -23.65 -20.65
CA LYS A 237 4.94 -23.47 -21.57
C LYS A 237 3.57 -23.40 -20.88
N GLN A 238 3.52 -23.60 -19.57
CA GLN A 238 2.34 -23.54 -18.70
C GLN A 238 2.41 -22.35 -17.72
N PHE A 239 3.40 -21.46 -17.88
CA PHE A 239 3.61 -20.29 -17.04
C PHE A 239 3.00 -19.06 -17.71
N GLY A 240 1.90 -18.56 -17.14
CA GLY A 240 1.05 -17.50 -17.69
C GLY A 240 -0.38 -17.98 -17.82
#